data_AF-A0A538FB07-F1
#
_entry.id   AF-A0A538FB07-F1
#
_cell.length_a   1.000
_cell.length_b   1.000
_cell.length_c   1.000
_cell.angle_alpha   90.00
_cell.angle_beta   90.00
_cell.angle_gamma   90.00
#
_symmetry.space_group_name_H-M   'P 1'
#
loop_
_entity.id
_entity.type
_entity.pdbx_description
1 polymer ?
#
loop_
_entity_poly.entity_id
_entity_poly.type
_entity_poly.pdbx_seq_one_letter_code
_entity_poly.pdbx_strand_id
1 'polypeptide(L)'
;MAERQIVGLGGSESEEETRRLLAYVVGLTGKPSPRVCAVPTAVGDAADSVLRLYGLLPEEARTSHLPFFPWPPSDLRRFVLEQDVIFVGGGNTA
;
A
#
# COMPACT_ATOMS: atom_id res chain seq x y z
N MET A 1 4.31 19.76 -6.99
CA MET A 1 4.23 18.30 -6.89
C MET A 1 4.91 17.91 -5.59
N ALA A 2 4.35 16.97 -4.83
CA ALA A 2 5.03 16.45 -3.64
C ALA A 2 6.37 15.81 -4.04
N GLU A 3 7.38 15.95 -3.20
CA GLU A 3 8.69 15.33 -3.41
C GLU A 3 8.55 13.79 -3.39
N ARG A 4 9.34 13.09 -4.19
CA ARG A 4 9.34 11.62 -4.19
C ARG A 4 10.09 11.14 -2.96
N GLN A 5 9.43 10.32 -2.15
CA GLN A 5 9.97 9.86 -0.88
C GLN A 5 9.91 8.33 -0.81
N ILE A 6 10.87 7.75 -0.08
CA ILE A 6 10.85 6.34 0.32
C ILE A 6 10.76 6.34 1.84
N VAL A 7 9.72 5.70 2.37
CA VAL A 7 9.51 5.58 3.82
C VAL A 7 9.83 4.15 4.24
N GLY A 8 10.89 3.97 5.02
CA GLY A 8 11.19 2.68 5.65
C GLY A 8 10.35 2.50 6.91
N LEU A 9 9.59 1.41 6.98
CA LEU A 9 8.83 1.02 8.17
C LEU A 9 9.46 -0.24 8.77
N GLY A 10 9.80 -0.20 10.06
CA GLY A 10 10.43 -1.31 10.77
C GLY A 10 9.48 -2.45 11.18
N GLY A 11 8.21 -2.36 10.78
CA GLY A 11 7.12 -3.19 11.30
C GLY A 11 6.18 -2.38 12.20
N SER A 12 5.19 -3.06 12.74
CA SER A 12 4.20 -2.51 13.67
C SER A 12 3.76 -3.59 14.64
N GLU A 13 3.51 -3.23 15.88
CA GLU A 13 3.09 -4.14 16.95
C GLU A 13 1.56 -4.22 17.08
N SER A 14 0.83 -3.28 16.46
CA SER A 14 -0.64 -3.23 16.52
C SER A 14 -1.30 -2.64 15.27
N GLU A 15 -2.61 -2.90 15.10
CA GLU A 15 -3.41 -2.29 14.04
C GLU A 15 -3.54 -0.77 14.18
N GLU A 16 -3.60 -0.26 15.43
CA GLU A 16 -3.66 1.18 15.68
C GLU A 16 -2.36 1.89 15.27
N GLU A 17 -1.21 1.28 15.58
CA GLU A 17 0.07 1.76 15.09
C GLU A 17 0.13 1.71 13.56
N THR A 18 -0.30 0.58 12.96
CA THR A 18 -0.36 0.43 11.51
C THR A 18 -1.21 1.53 10.87
N ARG A 19 -2.39 1.83 11.42
CA ARG A 19 -3.28 2.90 10.95
C ARG A 19 -2.59 4.26 10.98
N ARG A 20 -1.86 4.58 12.05
CA ARG A 20 -1.11 5.85 12.17
C ARG A 20 0.03 5.95 11.17
N LEU A 21 0.78 4.86 10.97
CA LEU A 21 1.86 4.80 9.98
C LEU A 21 1.31 4.97 8.56
N LEU A 22 0.22 4.29 8.22
CA LEU A 22 -0.46 4.44 6.93
C LEU A 22 -1.01 5.85 6.73
N ALA A 23 -1.66 6.44 7.74
CA ALA A 23 -2.15 7.80 7.68
C ALA A 23 -1.02 8.81 7.47
N TYR A 24 0.12 8.64 8.14
CA TYR A 24 1.32 9.44 7.90
C TYR A 24 1.80 9.33 6.45
N VAL A 25 2.01 8.10 5.95
CA VAL A 25 2.47 7.87 4.57
C VAL A 25 1.50 8.44 3.53
N VAL A 26 0.20 8.27 3.71
CA VAL A 26 -0.84 8.81 2.84
C VAL A 26 -0.86 10.33 2.90
N GLY A 27 -0.68 10.92 4.09
CA GLY A 27 -0.63 12.37 4.29
C GLY A 27 0.54 13.05 3.58
N LEU A 28 1.67 12.37 3.41
CA LEU A 28 2.83 12.89 2.66
C LEU A 28 2.50 13.23 1.21
N THR A 29 1.45 12.63 0.63
CA THR A 29 1.01 12.93 -0.73
C THR A 29 0.49 14.36 -0.90
N GLY A 30 -0.03 14.96 0.18
CA GLY A 30 -0.71 16.26 0.15
C GLY A 30 -1.98 16.29 -0.71
N LYS A 31 -2.53 15.13 -1.10
CA LYS A 31 -3.72 15.04 -1.94
C LYS A 31 -4.97 14.76 -1.09
N PRO A 32 -6.15 15.30 -1.45
CA PRO A 32 -7.38 15.07 -0.70
C PRO A 32 -7.97 13.66 -0.90
N SER A 33 -7.62 12.98 -2.00
CA SER A 33 -8.06 11.59 -2.25
C SER A 33 -6.97 10.82 -3.00
N PRO A 34 -5.89 10.43 -2.30
CA PRO A 34 -4.71 9.81 -2.90
C PRO A 34 -5.00 8.37 -3.35
N ARG A 35 -4.42 7.97 -4.48
CA ARG A 35 -4.46 6.60 -4.98
C ARG A 35 -3.39 5.77 -4.26
N VAL A 36 -3.82 4.79 -3.47
CA VAL A 36 -2.93 3.93 -2.69
C VAL A 36 -3.00 2.52 -3.24
N CYS A 37 -1.86 1.97 -3.64
CA CYS A 37 -1.74 0.60 -4.12
C CYS A 37 -1.01 -0.25 -3.09
N ALA A 38 -1.67 -1.29 -2.61
CA ALA A 38 -1.05 -2.35 -1.81
C ALA A 38 -0.32 -3.37 -2.70
N VAL A 39 0.88 -3.77 -2.30
CA VAL A 39 1.64 -4.89 -2.88
C VAL A 39 1.78 -5.96 -1.79
N PRO A 40 0.87 -6.95 -1.75
CA PRO A 40 0.77 -7.95 -0.67
C PRO A 40 1.60 -9.22 -0.95
N THR A 41 2.60 -9.14 -1.83
CA THR A 41 3.34 -10.32 -2.31
C THR A 41 4.12 -11.02 -1.20
N ALA A 42 4.58 -10.29 -0.18
CA ALA A 42 5.29 -10.86 0.96
C ALA A 42 4.41 -11.80 1.83
N VAL A 43 3.08 -11.71 1.70
CA VAL A 43 2.11 -12.62 2.33
C VAL A 43 1.43 -13.54 1.31
N GLY A 44 1.99 -13.66 0.10
CA GLY A 44 1.46 -14.54 -0.95
C GLY A 44 0.12 -14.10 -1.53
N ASP A 45 -0.13 -12.79 -1.61
CA ASP A 45 -1.39 -12.21 -2.11
C ASP A 45 -2.65 -12.68 -1.35
N ALA A 46 -2.50 -13.00 -0.06
CA ALA A 46 -3.58 -13.47 0.79
C ALA A 46 -4.72 -12.44 0.88
N ALA A 47 -5.92 -12.84 0.46
CA ALA A 47 -7.08 -11.95 0.34
C ALA A 47 -7.50 -11.32 1.68
N ASP A 48 -7.39 -12.05 2.79
CA ASP A 48 -7.66 -11.56 4.14
C ASP A 48 -6.68 -10.45 4.56
N SER A 49 -5.40 -10.57 4.16
CA SER A 49 -4.39 -9.56 4.44
C SER A 49 -4.62 -8.29 3.65
N VAL A 50 -5.05 -8.42 2.38
CA VAL A 50 -5.45 -7.28 1.54
C VAL A 50 -6.66 -6.56 2.15
N LEU A 51 -7.71 -7.30 2.51
CA LEU A 51 -8.91 -6.72 3.09
C LEU A 51 -8.64 -6.05 4.43
N ARG A 52 -7.78 -6.64 5.27
CA ARG A 52 -7.34 -6.01 6.53
C ARG A 52 -6.65 -4.69 6.27
N LEU A 53 -5.70 -4.64 5.34
CA LEU A 53 -5.01 -3.40 4.97
C LEU A 53 -5.98 -2.32 4.48
N TYR A 54 -7.02 -2.70 3.72
CA TYR A 54 -8.04 -1.75 3.24
C TYR A 54 -8.76 -1.10 4.42
N GLY A 55 -9.06 -1.85 5.47
CA GLY A 55 -9.68 -1.33 6.70
C GLY A 55 -8.75 -0.50 7.59
N LEU A 56 -7.45 -0.47 7.32
CA LEU A 56 -6.46 0.32 8.07
C LEU A 56 -6.06 1.62 7.37
N LEU A 57 -6.40 1.78 6.08
CA LEU A 57 -6.12 2.99 5.32
C LEU A 57 -7.11 4.11 5.68
N PRO A 58 -6.69 5.39 5.56
CA PRO A 58 -7.61 6.53 5.71
C PRO A 58 -8.80 6.44 4.75
N GLU A 59 -9.98 6.91 5.18
CA GLU A 59 -11.22 6.79 4.41
C GLU A 59 -11.17 7.52 3.06
N GLU A 60 -10.35 8.57 2.95
CA GLU A 60 -10.23 9.38 1.73
C GLU A 60 -9.35 8.72 0.66
N ALA A 61 -8.58 7.69 1.05
CA ALA A 61 -7.69 6.97 0.17
C ALA A 61 -8.47 6.11 -0.84
N ARG A 62 -8.08 6.23 -2.11
CA ARG A 62 -8.58 5.35 -3.18
C ARG A 62 -7.69 4.13 -3.23
N THR A 63 -8.11 3.10 -2.53
CA THR A 63 -7.32 1.89 -2.36
C THR A 63 -7.45 0.95 -3.57
N SER A 64 -6.32 0.40 -3.98
CA SER A 64 -6.19 -0.70 -4.92
C SER A 64 -5.14 -1.69 -4.40
N HIS A 65 -5.07 -2.89 -4.98
CA HIS A 65 -4.00 -3.84 -4.72
C HIS A 65 -3.49 -4.42 -6.03
N LEU A 66 -2.27 -4.92 -6.00
CA LEU A 66 -1.59 -5.46 -7.15
C LEU A 66 -1.26 -6.95 -6.92
N PRO A 67 -2.07 -7.87 -7.48
CA PRO A 67 -1.77 -9.31 -7.37
C PRO A 67 -0.63 -9.69 -8.31
N PHE A 68 0.27 -10.57 -7.87
CA PHE A 68 1.34 -11.14 -8.69
C PHE A 68 1.17 -12.64 -8.91
N PHE A 69 0.31 -13.30 -8.13
CA PHE A 69 -0.01 -14.71 -8.31
C PHE A 69 -1.23 -14.91 -9.23
N PRO A 70 -1.15 -15.81 -10.23
CA PRO A 70 0.05 -16.53 -10.68
C PRO A 70 1.01 -15.68 -11.53
N TRP A 71 0.54 -14.54 -12.06
CA TRP A 71 1.34 -13.57 -12.83
C TRP A 71 0.89 -12.14 -12.55
N PRO A 72 1.78 -11.14 -12.64
CA PRO A 72 1.39 -9.73 -12.54
C PRO A 72 0.51 -9.28 -13.72
N PRO A 73 -0.26 -8.19 -13.57
CA PRO A 73 -1.07 -7.64 -14.66
C PRO A 73 -0.22 -7.22 -15.86
N SER A 74 -0.75 -7.41 -17.08
CA SER A 74 -0.05 -7.09 -18.33
C SER A 74 0.32 -5.60 -18.46
N ASP A 75 -0.48 -4.69 -17.89
CA ASP A 75 -0.24 -3.24 -17.93
C ASP A 75 0.33 -2.70 -16.61
N LEU A 76 1.15 -3.52 -15.94
CA LEU A 76 1.78 -3.23 -14.64
C LEU A 76 2.42 -1.83 -14.59
N ARG A 77 3.19 -1.47 -15.62
CA ARG A 77 3.91 -0.19 -15.67
C ARG A 77 2.93 0.99 -15.57
N ARG A 78 1.88 0.98 -16.40
CA ARG A 78 0.89 2.05 -16.39
C ARG A 78 0.18 2.10 -15.03
N PHE A 79 -0.28 0.96 -14.55
CA PHE A 79 -1.02 0.87 -13.30
C PHE A 79 -0.23 1.43 -12.10
N VAL A 80 1.06 1.10 -12.01
CA VAL A 80 1.94 1.56 -10.91
C VAL A 80 2.25 3.05 -11.01
N LEU A 81 2.50 3.57 -12.22
CA LEU A 81 2.79 4.99 -12.45
C LEU A 81 1.59 5.91 -12.18
N GLU A 82 0.39 5.34 -12.13
CA GLU A 82 -0.85 6.03 -11.84
C GLU A 82 -1.12 6.21 -10.32
N GLN A 83 -0.33 5.58 -9.45
CA GLN A 83 -0.53 5.60 -7.99
C GLN A 83 0.19 6.78 -7.33
N ASP A 84 -0.36 7.23 -6.21
CA ASP A 84 0.26 8.26 -5.36
C ASP A 84 1.13 7.64 -4.26
N VAL A 85 0.72 6.47 -3.78
CA VAL A 85 1.44 5.66 -2.79
C VAL A 85 1.48 4.22 -3.28
N ILE A 86 2.66 3.61 -3.20
CA ILE A 86 2.85 2.16 -3.35
C ILE A 86 3.28 1.64 -1.99
N PHE A 87 2.40 0.90 -1.33
CA PHE A 87 2.66 0.30 -0.04
C PHE A 87 3.05 -1.17 -0.22
N VAL A 88 4.32 -1.49 0.05
CA VAL A 88 4.83 -2.86 0.04
C VAL A 88 4.73 -3.42 1.45
N GLY A 89 3.84 -4.40 1.64
CA GLY A 89 3.61 -5.00 2.95
C GLY A 89 4.79 -5.85 3.42
N GLY A 90 4.93 -5.99 4.74
CA GLY A 90 5.85 -6.95 5.34
C GLY A 90 5.38 -8.40 5.19
N GLY A 91 6.25 -9.35 5.52
CA GLY A 91 5.98 -10.79 5.39
C GLY A 91 7.27 -11.54 5.13
N ASN A 92 7.21 -12.54 4.23
CA ASN A 92 8.39 -13.27 3.80
C ASN A 92 9.18 -12.47 2.74
N THR A 93 10.48 -12.32 2.95
CA THR A 93 11.41 -11.63 2.04
C THR A 93 12.29 -12.58 1.23
N ALA A 94 12.21 -13.89 1.49
CA ALA A 94 13.01 -14.93 0.83
C ALA A 94 12.58 -15.21 -0.61
#